data_AF-A0A382BS31-F1
#
_entry.id   AF-A0A382BS31-F1
#
_cell.length_a   1.000
_cell.length_b   1.000
_cell.length_c   1.000
_cell.angle_alpha   90.00
_cell.angle_beta   90.00
_cell.angle_gamma   90.00
#
_symmetry.space_group_name_H-M   'P 1'
#
loop_
_entity.id
_entity.type
_entity.pdbx_description
1 polymer ?
#
loop_
_entity_poly.entity_id
_entity_poly.type
_entity_poly.pdbx_seq_one_letter_code
_entity_poly.pdbx_strand_id
1 'polypeptide(L)'
;MHQGIYKLANPNALDTPAMLTYSHIVEENIDEIIRICGEPENVVPHAKTHKSSDVLNIQLNRGIKSFKCATLKEAEVVAGCGASEIVIAYPMVHPRKLERFSNLIKSFPGTDFRAIASTKVHLNLLSEVSKVIDGDIGVYMDLDTGMRRTGVQPGTNANEFYQSIDTTDGLSPIGIHVFDGETLYIPSFEKRSLIVKRNIGFMEEIWSAANTNGIQVKDNLAGGSWSFQHYADHPNIRPTPGTWIYWDTRNAEMEELGFRIASLILGQIVDEDAEMDTVTI
;
A
#
# COMPACT_ATOMS: atom_id res chain seq x y z
N MET A 1 -34.07 -2.94 -2.89
CA MET A 1 -33.69 -2.75 -1.48
C MET A 1 -33.02 -1.39 -1.34
N HIS A 2 -33.36 -0.64 -0.29
CA HIS A 2 -32.82 0.69 -0.01
C HIS A 2 -32.47 0.78 1.47
N GLN A 3 -31.20 1.07 1.78
CA GLN A 3 -30.72 1.21 3.15
C GLN A 3 -29.81 2.43 3.22
N GLY A 4 -30.30 3.55 3.75
CA GLY A 4 -29.55 4.80 3.78
C GLY A 4 -29.10 5.23 2.38
N ILE A 5 -27.78 5.30 2.16
CA ILE A 5 -27.16 5.65 0.86
C ILE A 5 -27.06 4.46 -0.11
N TYR A 6 -27.32 3.24 0.36
CA TYR A 6 -27.17 2.02 -0.42
C TYR A 6 -28.44 1.66 -1.17
N LYS A 7 -28.34 1.56 -2.50
CA LYS A 7 -29.47 1.23 -3.39
C LYS A 7 -29.15 0.00 -4.23
N LEU A 8 -29.95 -1.05 -4.07
CA LEU A 8 -29.84 -2.28 -4.86
C LEU A 8 -31.15 -2.56 -5.58
N ALA A 9 -31.12 -2.52 -6.91
CA ALA A 9 -32.23 -2.95 -7.76
C ALA A 9 -32.25 -4.48 -7.83
N ASN A 10 -33.45 -5.08 -7.79
CA ASN A 10 -33.68 -6.52 -7.94
C ASN A 10 -32.75 -7.41 -7.06
N PRO A 11 -32.73 -7.23 -5.73
CA PRO A 11 -31.86 -8.00 -4.83
C PRO A 11 -32.01 -9.51 -5.01
N ASN A 12 -33.23 -10.00 -5.28
CA ASN A 12 -33.55 -11.41 -5.45
C ASN A 12 -32.96 -12.03 -6.74
N ALA A 13 -32.34 -11.23 -7.61
CA ALA A 13 -31.65 -11.72 -8.80
C ALA A 13 -30.19 -12.11 -8.53
N LEU A 14 -29.67 -11.83 -7.33
CA LEU A 14 -28.32 -12.17 -6.92
C LEU A 14 -28.34 -13.40 -6.00
N ASP A 15 -27.39 -14.31 -6.22
CA ASP A 15 -27.12 -15.38 -5.27
C ASP A 15 -26.40 -14.82 -4.04
N THR A 16 -26.69 -15.34 -2.86
CA THR A 16 -26.12 -14.86 -1.59
C THR A 16 -25.29 -15.95 -0.90
N PRO A 17 -24.16 -15.61 -0.24
CA PRO A 17 -23.68 -14.27 0.02
C PRO A 17 -23.00 -13.61 -1.18
N ALA A 18 -23.23 -12.31 -1.36
CA ALA A 18 -22.60 -11.51 -2.41
C ALA A 18 -21.94 -10.25 -1.86
N MET A 19 -20.72 -9.95 -2.31
CA MET A 19 -20.10 -8.65 -2.05
C MET A 19 -20.61 -7.63 -3.05
N LEU A 20 -21.22 -6.57 -2.54
CA LEU A 20 -21.74 -5.45 -3.34
C LEU A 20 -20.82 -4.26 -3.16
N THR A 21 -20.21 -3.80 -4.26
CA THR A 21 -19.38 -2.59 -4.27
C THR A 21 -20.11 -1.47 -5.02
N TYR A 22 -20.29 -0.34 -4.35
CA TYR A 22 -20.99 0.83 -4.87
C TYR A 22 -20.00 1.80 -5.51
N SER A 23 -19.91 1.79 -6.84
CA SER A 23 -18.91 2.55 -7.60
C SER A 23 -18.90 4.05 -7.27
N HIS A 24 -20.06 4.68 -7.14
CA HIS A 24 -20.15 6.10 -6.79
C HIS A 24 -19.51 6.43 -5.43
N ILE A 25 -19.57 5.52 -4.45
CA ILE A 25 -18.91 5.70 -3.14
C ILE A 25 -17.41 5.45 -3.26
N VAL A 26 -16.99 4.50 -4.10
CA VAL A 26 -15.57 4.30 -4.43
C VAL A 26 -14.98 5.57 -5.06
N GLU A 27 -15.70 6.21 -5.99
CA GLU A 27 -15.30 7.49 -6.58
C GLU A 27 -15.19 8.60 -5.54
N GLU A 28 -16.18 8.76 -4.66
CA GLU A 28 -16.12 9.71 -3.54
C GLU A 28 -14.91 9.47 -2.62
N ASN A 29 -14.60 8.21 -2.30
CA ASN A 29 -13.43 7.87 -1.50
C ASN A 29 -12.10 8.19 -2.22
N ILE A 30 -12.06 8.05 -3.56
CA ILE A 30 -10.89 8.43 -4.37
C ILE A 30 -10.70 9.96 -4.35
N ASP A 31 -11.78 10.71 -4.51
CA ASP A 31 -11.73 12.16 -4.44
C ASP A 31 -11.29 12.64 -3.04
N GLU A 32 -11.73 11.95 -1.98
CA GLU A 32 -11.33 12.27 -0.59
C GLU A 32 -9.85 11.96 -0.30
N ILE A 33 -9.30 10.82 -0.76
CA ILE A 33 -7.87 10.55 -0.54
C ILE A 33 -6.99 11.56 -1.28
N ILE A 34 -7.39 11.96 -2.49
CA ILE A 34 -6.67 12.97 -3.28
C ILE A 34 -6.75 14.31 -2.55
N ARG A 35 -7.91 14.69 -2.02
CA ARG A 35 -8.05 15.91 -1.21
C ARG A 35 -7.13 15.91 0.01
N ILE A 36 -6.99 14.78 0.71
CA ILE A 36 -6.11 14.67 1.88
C ILE A 36 -4.63 14.73 1.48
N CYS A 37 -4.25 14.10 0.38
CA CYS A 37 -2.87 14.06 -0.10
C CYS A 37 -2.49 15.25 -1.03
N GLY A 38 -3.43 16.15 -1.32
CA GLY A 38 -3.28 17.29 -2.20
C GLY A 38 -3.41 16.94 -3.69
N GLU A 39 -2.63 15.98 -4.18
CA GLU A 39 -2.57 15.57 -5.59
C GLU A 39 -2.51 14.04 -5.71
N PRO A 40 -3.00 13.46 -6.83
CA PRO A 40 -3.04 12.00 -6.99
C PRO A 40 -1.65 11.35 -7.04
N GLU A 41 -0.61 12.07 -7.45
CA GLU A 41 0.77 11.57 -7.47
C GLU A 41 1.38 11.44 -6.07
N ASN A 42 0.82 12.15 -5.08
CA ASN A 42 1.34 12.16 -3.70
C ASN A 42 0.95 10.91 -2.91
N VAL A 43 0.07 10.05 -3.43
CA VAL A 43 -0.37 8.82 -2.77
C VAL A 43 0.00 7.58 -3.59
N VAL A 44 0.48 6.55 -2.90
CA VAL A 44 0.82 5.25 -3.51
C VAL A 44 -0.04 4.15 -2.88
N PRO A 45 -1.32 4.05 -3.27
CA PRO A 45 -2.24 3.17 -2.58
C PRO A 45 -1.90 1.70 -2.79
N HIS A 46 -2.35 0.87 -1.86
CA HIS A 46 -2.10 -0.55 -1.91
C HIS A 46 -3.25 -1.32 -2.58
N ALA A 47 -2.97 -1.93 -3.74
CA ALA A 47 -3.96 -2.65 -4.54
C ALA A 47 -4.55 -3.91 -3.88
N LYS A 48 -3.94 -4.41 -2.79
CA LYS A 48 -4.32 -5.67 -2.13
C LYS A 48 -5.74 -5.69 -1.60
N THR A 49 -6.32 -4.51 -1.33
CA THR A 49 -7.69 -4.39 -0.78
C THR A 49 -8.73 -4.82 -1.80
N HIS A 50 -8.61 -4.36 -3.04
CA HIS A 50 -9.65 -4.54 -4.07
C HIS A 50 -9.28 -5.57 -5.11
N LYS A 51 -8.00 -5.65 -5.53
CA LYS A 51 -7.52 -6.56 -6.60
C LYS A 51 -8.40 -6.56 -7.86
N SER A 52 -9.04 -5.43 -8.13
CA SER A 52 -10.04 -5.26 -9.19
C SER A 52 -9.53 -4.26 -10.23
N SER A 53 -9.54 -4.67 -11.50
CA SER A 53 -9.23 -3.81 -12.65
C SER A 53 -10.20 -2.66 -12.78
N ASP A 54 -11.48 -2.85 -12.42
CA ASP A 54 -12.49 -1.79 -12.52
C ASP A 54 -12.16 -0.65 -11.55
N VAL A 55 -11.79 -0.98 -10.31
CA VAL A 55 -11.35 0.01 -9.31
C VAL A 55 -10.03 0.66 -9.71
N LEU A 56 -9.07 -0.10 -10.25
CA LEU A 56 -7.81 0.44 -10.76
C LEU A 56 -8.04 1.46 -11.88
N ASN A 57 -8.95 1.17 -12.82
CA ASN A 57 -9.28 2.08 -13.91
C ASN A 57 -9.87 3.40 -13.39
N ILE A 58 -10.71 3.36 -12.35
CA ILE A 58 -11.22 4.59 -11.73
C ILE A 58 -10.07 5.39 -11.10
N GLN A 59 -9.17 4.74 -10.34
CA GLN A 59 -8.00 5.38 -9.72
C GLN A 59 -7.06 6.02 -10.77
N LEU A 60 -6.76 5.28 -11.84
CA LEU A 60 -5.92 5.75 -12.95
C LEU A 60 -6.55 6.93 -13.69
N ASN A 61 -7.87 6.89 -13.92
CA ASN A 61 -8.61 8.00 -14.54
C ASN A 61 -8.64 9.26 -13.66
N ARG A 62 -8.44 9.11 -12.34
CA ARG A 62 -8.26 10.22 -11.39
C ARG A 62 -6.79 10.63 -11.22
N GLY A 63 -5.86 10.03 -11.97
CA GLY A 63 -4.45 10.39 -11.99
C GLY A 63 -3.54 9.54 -11.10
N ILE A 64 -4.09 8.65 -10.27
CA ILE A 64 -3.28 7.80 -9.39
C ILE A 64 -2.59 6.71 -10.23
N LYS A 65 -1.28 6.86 -10.43
CA LYS A 65 -0.48 5.98 -11.32
C LYS A 65 0.58 5.13 -10.61
N SER A 66 0.73 5.30 -9.31
CA SER A 66 1.70 4.58 -8.49
C SER A 66 0.99 3.64 -7.52
N PHE A 67 1.40 2.38 -7.43
CA PHE A 67 0.70 1.40 -6.58
C PHE A 67 1.65 0.48 -5.82
N LYS A 68 1.26 0.13 -4.59
CA LYS A 68 1.89 -1.00 -3.87
C LYS A 68 1.16 -2.31 -4.14
N CYS A 69 1.93 -3.36 -4.36
CA CYS A 69 1.45 -4.73 -4.52
C CYS A 69 2.12 -5.66 -3.50
N ALA A 70 1.36 -6.60 -2.95
CA ALA A 70 1.88 -7.61 -2.02
C ALA A 70 2.28 -8.89 -2.77
N THR A 71 1.73 -9.09 -3.98
CA THR A 71 2.04 -10.24 -4.82
C THR A 71 2.33 -9.84 -6.26
N LEU A 72 3.08 -10.70 -6.96
CA LEU A 72 3.34 -10.52 -8.40
C LEU A 72 2.07 -10.66 -9.26
N LYS A 73 1.01 -11.33 -8.76
CA LYS A 73 -0.26 -11.41 -9.49
C LYS A 73 -1.01 -10.09 -9.43
N GLU A 74 -0.98 -9.43 -8.28
CA GLU A 74 -1.51 -8.06 -8.15
C GLU A 74 -0.73 -7.11 -9.06
N ALA A 75 0.62 -7.19 -9.05
CA ALA A 75 1.47 -6.36 -9.91
C ALA A 75 1.18 -6.57 -11.41
N GLU A 76 0.95 -7.80 -11.84
CA GLU A 76 0.55 -8.10 -13.22
C GLU A 76 -0.79 -7.44 -13.61
N VAL A 77 -1.80 -7.49 -12.74
CA VAL A 77 -3.09 -6.83 -12.98
C VAL A 77 -2.93 -5.31 -13.03
N VAL A 78 -2.16 -4.75 -12.09
CA VAL A 78 -1.92 -3.29 -11.99
C VAL A 78 -1.14 -2.78 -13.20
N ALA A 79 -0.09 -3.49 -13.64
CA ALA A 79 0.66 -3.15 -14.84
C ALA A 79 -0.20 -3.27 -16.09
N GLY A 80 -1.04 -4.31 -16.18
CA GLY A 80 -1.98 -4.51 -17.28
C GLY A 80 -3.04 -3.41 -17.42
N CYS A 81 -3.35 -2.69 -16.34
CA CYS A 81 -4.23 -1.51 -16.40
C CYS A 81 -3.48 -0.22 -16.80
N GLY A 82 -2.16 -0.24 -16.89
CA GLY A 82 -1.35 0.91 -17.33
C GLY A 82 -0.78 1.77 -16.20
N ALA A 83 -0.58 1.22 -15.00
CA ALA A 83 0.16 1.92 -13.94
C ALA A 83 1.59 2.26 -14.35
N SER A 84 2.07 3.43 -13.94
CA SER A 84 3.42 3.91 -14.27
C SER A 84 4.47 3.47 -13.26
N GLU A 85 4.09 3.24 -12.00
CA GLU A 85 4.99 2.80 -10.93
C GLU A 85 4.35 1.69 -10.11
N ILE A 86 5.09 0.61 -9.87
CA ILE A 86 4.64 -0.50 -9.02
C ILE A 86 5.74 -0.86 -8.02
N VAL A 87 5.40 -0.80 -6.73
CA VAL A 87 6.29 -1.23 -5.66
C VAL A 87 5.86 -2.59 -5.13
N ILE A 88 6.72 -3.59 -5.26
CA ILE A 88 6.52 -4.91 -4.63
C ILE A 88 6.85 -4.79 -3.15
N ALA A 89 5.81 -4.53 -2.35
CA ALA A 89 5.87 -4.30 -0.91
C ALA A 89 5.94 -5.61 -0.10
N TYR A 90 6.68 -6.60 -0.60
CA TYR A 90 6.96 -7.86 0.08
C TYR A 90 8.28 -8.46 -0.43
N PRO A 91 9.29 -8.73 0.41
CA PRO A 91 10.58 -9.23 -0.06
C PRO A 91 10.47 -10.55 -0.84
N MET A 92 11.17 -10.62 -1.97
CA MET A 92 11.16 -11.78 -2.84
C MET A 92 12.40 -12.64 -2.61
N VAL A 93 12.21 -13.86 -2.11
CA VAL A 93 13.31 -14.80 -1.84
C VAL A 93 13.28 -16.04 -2.73
N HIS A 94 12.10 -16.42 -3.21
CA HIS A 94 11.91 -17.68 -3.93
C HIS A 94 12.36 -17.54 -5.40
N PRO A 95 13.19 -18.45 -5.96
CA PRO A 95 13.68 -18.35 -7.34
C PRO A 95 12.58 -18.17 -8.39
N ARG A 96 11.50 -18.97 -8.34
CA ARG A 96 10.34 -18.79 -9.22
C ARG A 96 9.64 -17.43 -9.11
N LYS A 97 9.72 -16.75 -7.96
CA LYS A 97 9.17 -15.38 -7.84
C LYS A 97 10.10 -14.37 -8.51
N LEU A 98 11.42 -14.52 -8.36
CA LEU A 98 12.41 -13.66 -9.02
C LEU A 98 12.38 -13.81 -10.55
N GLU A 99 12.22 -15.03 -11.06
CA GLU A 99 12.00 -15.30 -12.48
C GLU A 99 10.72 -14.61 -12.99
N ARG A 100 9.60 -14.80 -12.28
CA ARG A 100 8.33 -14.14 -12.61
C ARG A 100 8.43 -12.62 -12.55
N PHE A 101 9.17 -12.07 -11.59
CA PHE A 101 9.39 -10.64 -11.49
C PHE A 101 10.21 -10.11 -12.68
N SER A 102 11.29 -10.81 -13.06
CA SER A 102 12.08 -10.49 -14.25
C SER A 102 11.22 -10.47 -15.52
N ASN A 103 10.37 -11.49 -15.70
CA ASN A 103 9.46 -11.59 -16.84
C ASN A 103 8.39 -10.50 -16.82
N LEU A 104 7.91 -10.12 -15.63
CA LEU A 104 6.93 -9.06 -15.48
C LEU A 104 7.51 -7.71 -15.92
N ILE A 105 8.72 -7.36 -15.47
CA ILE A 105 9.42 -6.13 -15.88
C ILE A 105 9.57 -6.08 -17.41
N LYS A 106 10.03 -7.18 -18.02
CA LYS A 106 10.20 -7.28 -19.48
C LYS A 106 8.87 -7.16 -20.25
N SER A 107 7.77 -7.62 -19.66
CA SER A 107 6.45 -7.59 -20.30
C SER A 107 5.80 -6.21 -20.27
N PHE A 108 6.20 -5.35 -19.33
CA PHE A 108 5.62 -4.02 -19.12
C PHE A 108 6.71 -2.94 -19.04
N PRO A 109 7.43 -2.66 -20.15
CA PRO A 109 8.55 -1.71 -20.17
C PRO A 109 8.15 -0.25 -19.89
N GLY A 110 6.84 0.07 -19.93
CA GLY A 110 6.31 1.39 -19.56
C GLY A 110 6.01 1.57 -18.07
N THR A 111 6.24 0.53 -17.25
CA THR A 111 6.01 0.55 -15.80
C THR A 111 7.34 0.43 -15.06
N ASP A 112 7.61 1.37 -14.17
CA ASP A 112 8.75 1.31 -13.26
C ASP A 112 8.45 0.35 -12.09
N PHE A 113 9.12 -0.79 -12.07
CA PHE A 113 8.98 -1.78 -11.00
C PHE A 113 10.08 -1.61 -9.96
N ARG A 114 9.66 -1.39 -8.72
CA ARG A 114 10.54 -1.27 -7.56
C ARG A 114 10.28 -2.37 -6.55
N ALA A 115 11.25 -2.64 -5.69
CA ALA A 115 11.14 -3.66 -4.65
C ALA A 115 11.52 -3.10 -3.28
N ILE A 116 11.05 -3.76 -2.22
CA ILE A 116 11.53 -3.49 -0.87
C ILE A 116 12.58 -4.53 -0.44
N ALA A 117 13.56 -4.10 0.35
CA ALA A 117 14.60 -4.97 0.89
C ALA A 117 14.97 -4.60 2.33
N SER A 118 15.47 -5.56 3.10
CA SER A 118 15.85 -5.37 4.51
C SER A 118 16.94 -6.31 4.99
N THR A 119 17.52 -7.12 4.08
CA THR A 119 18.61 -8.05 4.38
C THR A 119 19.54 -8.13 3.18
N LYS A 120 20.81 -8.49 3.40
CA LYS A 120 21.78 -8.70 2.30
C LYS A 120 21.32 -9.77 1.31
N VAL A 121 20.60 -10.78 1.80
CA VAL A 121 20.01 -11.82 0.96
C VAL A 121 19.01 -11.22 -0.04
N HIS A 122 18.17 -10.27 0.38
CA HIS A 122 17.24 -9.60 -0.52
C HIS A 122 17.99 -8.81 -1.61
N LEU A 123 19.05 -8.07 -1.24
CA LEU A 123 19.86 -7.30 -2.19
C LEU A 123 20.55 -8.21 -3.21
N ASN A 124 21.21 -9.28 -2.77
CA ASN A 124 21.89 -10.22 -3.66
C ASN A 124 20.91 -10.84 -4.67
N LEU A 125 19.71 -11.23 -4.22
CA LEU A 125 18.70 -11.82 -5.10
C LEU A 125 18.13 -10.81 -6.10
N LEU A 126 17.95 -9.54 -5.71
CA LEU A 126 17.55 -8.48 -6.64
C LEU A 126 18.67 -8.14 -7.64
N SER A 127 19.94 -8.20 -7.22
CA SER A 127 21.10 -8.05 -8.12
C SER A 127 21.17 -9.17 -9.19
N GLU A 128 20.73 -10.39 -8.87
CA GLU A 128 20.59 -11.43 -9.89
C GLU A 128 19.44 -11.13 -10.87
N VAL A 129 18.34 -10.50 -10.40
CA VAL A 129 17.25 -10.06 -11.28
C VAL A 129 17.72 -8.94 -12.21
N SER A 130 18.48 -7.95 -11.70
CA SER A 130 18.99 -6.82 -12.51
C SER A 130 19.83 -7.30 -13.70
N LYS A 131 20.69 -8.31 -13.49
CA LYS A 131 21.45 -8.98 -14.55
C LYS A 131 20.56 -9.66 -15.59
N VAL A 132 19.45 -10.28 -15.18
CA VAL A 132 18.52 -10.96 -16.09
C VAL A 132 17.74 -9.95 -16.94
N ILE A 133 17.37 -8.81 -16.38
CA ILE A 133 16.63 -7.76 -17.10
C ILE A 133 17.53 -6.79 -17.85
N ASP A 134 18.85 -6.84 -17.64
CA ASP A 134 19.84 -5.91 -18.18
C ASP A 134 19.51 -4.45 -17.81
N GLY A 135 19.24 -4.21 -16.53
CA GLY A 135 18.84 -2.90 -16.02
C GLY A 135 18.75 -2.84 -14.50
N ASP A 136 18.76 -1.63 -13.98
CA ASP A 136 18.77 -1.39 -12.53
C ASP A 136 17.38 -1.56 -11.91
N ILE A 137 17.35 -2.02 -10.66
CA ILE A 137 16.12 -2.11 -9.86
C ILE A 137 16.15 -1.05 -8.77
N GLY A 138 15.13 -0.19 -8.73
CA GLY A 138 14.90 0.72 -7.63
C GLY A 138 14.51 -0.03 -6.35
N VAL A 139 15.22 0.22 -5.26
CA VAL A 139 14.99 -0.43 -3.97
C VAL A 139 14.64 0.58 -2.89
N TYR A 140 13.54 0.32 -2.19
CA TYR A 140 13.27 0.95 -0.90
C TYR A 140 13.80 0.05 0.23
N MET A 141 14.46 0.66 1.22
CA MET A 141 14.74 -0.05 2.47
C MET A 141 13.45 -0.19 3.26
N ASP A 142 13.01 -1.42 3.53
CA ASP A 142 11.93 -1.71 4.47
C ASP A 142 12.44 -1.47 5.89
N LEU A 143 11.86 -0.50 6.58
CA LEU A 143 12.22 -0.11 7.95
C LEU A 143 11.14 -0.60 8.92
N ASP A 144 11.56 -1.32 9.95
CA ASP A 144 10.68 -1.77 11.02
C ASP A 144 10.60 -0.72 12.14
N THR A 145 9.50 0.01 12.19
CA THR A 145 9.28 1.07 13.18
C THR A 145 8.66 0.58 14.49
N GLY A 146 8.35 -0.71 14.61
CA GLY A 146 7.80 -1.29 15.83
C GLY A 146 6.91 -2.51 15.66
N MET A 147 6.40 -2.78 14.45
CA MET A 147 5.54 -3.94 14.19
C MET A 147 6.27 -5.28 14.36
N ARG A 148 7.60 -5.34 14.20
CA ARG A 148 8.38 -6.60 14.33
C ARG A 148 7.97 -7.69 13.35
N ARG A 149 7.66 -7.30 12.11
CA ARG A 149 7.23 -8.23 11.04
C ARG A 149 8.32 -8.45 9.99
N THR A 150 8.71 -7.39 9.30
CA THR A 150 9.81 -7.33 8.33
C THR A 150 10.47 -5.97 8.49
N GLY A 151 11.70 -5.83 7.96
CA GLY A 151 12.39 -4.55 7.95
C GLY A 151 13.65 -4.52 8.81
N VAL A 152 14.51 -3.55 8.51
CA VAL A 152 15.71 -3.26 9.30
C VAL A 152 15.30 -2.47 10.54
N GLN A 153 15.97 -2.71 11.66
CA GLN A 153 15.74 -1.91 12.87
C GLN A 153 16.38 -0.53 12.75
N PRO A 154 15.75 0.55 13.26
CA PRO A 154 16.32 1.90 13.28
C PRO A 154 17.70 1.99 13.93
N GLY A 155 18.43 3.06 13.60
CA GLY A 155 19.79 3.32 14.07
C GLY A 155 20.87 2.85 13.10
N THR A 156 22.05 2.52 13.61
CA THR A 156 23.25 2.24 12.78
C THR A 156 23.00 1.15 11.74
N ASN A 157 22.28 0.08 12.09
CA ASN A 157 21.97 -1.01 11.16
C ASN A 157 21.16 -0.55 9.95
N ALA A 158 20.19 0.37 10.14
CA ALA A 158 19.41 0.93 9.05
C ALA A 158 20.28 1.80 8.13
N ASN A 159 21.15 2.62 8.71
CA ASN A 159 22.08 3.46 7.95
C ASN A 159 23.02 2.61 7.09
N GLU A 160 23.66 1.60 7.68
CA GLU A 160 24.55 0.67 6.99
C GLU A 160 23.81 -0.15 5.91
N PHE A 161 22.58 -0.58 6.20
CA PHE A 161 21.78 -1.31 5.22
C PHE A 161 21.43 -0.43 4.03
N TYR A 162 20.95 0.80 4.26
CA TYR A 162 20.61 1.74 3.19
C TYR A 162 21.81 2.03 2.29
N GLN A 163 22.98 2.30 2.88
CA GLN A 163 24.23 2.47 2.13
C GLN A 163 24.58 1.25 1.28
N SER A 164 24.31 0.05 1.78
CA SER A 164 24.64 -1.14 1.02
C SER A 164 23.77 -1.42 -0.19
N ILE A 165 22.62 -0.74 -0.31
CA ILE A 165 21.84 -0.77 -1.55
C ILE A 165 22.65 -0.10 -2.67
N ASP A 166 23.28 1.05 -2.39
CA ASP A 166 24.10 1.82 -3.34
C ASP A 166 25.33 1.05 -3.82
N THR A 167 25.93 0.24 -2.95
CA THR A 167 27.13 -0.54 -3.28
C THR A 167 26.81 -1.91 -3.91
N THR A 168 25.54 -2.26 -4.13
CA THR A 168 25.16 -3.54 -4.71
C THR A 168 24.89 -3.38 -6.20
N ASP A 169 25.64 -4.09 -7.03
CA ASP A 169 25.56 -4.00 -8.49
C ASP A 169 24.12 -4.17 -9.02
N GLY A 170 23.71 -3.24 -9.88
CA GLY A 170 22.41 -3.24 -10.54
C GLY A 170 21.23 -2.86 -9.64
N LEU A 171 21.48 -2.29 -8.46
CA LEU A 171 20.46 -1.74 -7.57
C LEU A 171 20.65 -0.24 -7.41
N SER A 172 19.53 0.48 -7.22
CA SER A 172 19.54 1.91 -6.91
C SER A 172 18.77 2.17 -5.61
N PRO A 173 19.36 2.84 -4.61
CA PRO A 173 18.61 3.29 -3.45
C PRO A 173 17.61 4.37 -3.87
N ILE A 174 16.32 4.10 -3.62
CA ILE A 174 15.25 5.08 -3.86
C ILE A 174 14.92 5.82 -2.57
N GLY A 175 14.77 5.08 -1.48
CA GLY A 175 14.01 5.58 -0.35
C GLY A 175 13.82 4.62 0.80
N ILE A 176 13.07 5.08 1.79
CA ILE A 176 12.64 4.27 2.92
C ILE A 176 11.17 3.88 2.72
N HIS A 177 10.86 2.62 2.96
CA HIS A 177 9.50 2.10 3.05
C HIS A 177 9.18 1.81 4.52
N VAL A 178 8.04 2.31 5.01
CA VAL A 178 7.52 2.06 6.36
C VAL A 178 6.10 1.50 6.27
N PHE A 179 5.87 0.35 6.91
CA PHE A 179 4.54 -0.09 7.28
C PHE A 179 4.42 -0.09 8.81
N ASP A 180 3.81 0.97 9.32
CA ASP A 180 3.66 1.26 10.75
C ASP A 180 2.43 0.55 11.35
N GLY A 181 2.48 -0.78 11.33
CA GLY A 181 1.43 -1.65 11.86
C GLY A 181 1.12 -1.43 13.34
N GLU A 182 2.05 -0.82 14.10
CA GLU A 182 1.81 -0.40 15.49
C GLU A 182 0.73 0.68 15.65
N THR A 183 0.29 1.31 14.56
CA THR A 183 -0.82 2.29 14.57
C THR A 183 -2.20 1.66 14.38
N LEU A 184 -2.25 0.38 13.97
CA LEU A 184 -3.51 -0.31 13.66
C LEU A 184 -4.42 -0.37 14.89
N TYR A 185 -5.70 -0.07 14.68
CA TYR A 185 -6.75 -0.17 15.69
C TYR A 185 -6.55 0.73 16.91
N ILE A 186 -5.82 1.84 16.76
CA ILE A 186 -5.74 2.90 17.76
C ILE A 186 -6.69 4.02 17.31
N PRO A 187 -7.86 4.24 17.92
CA PRO A 187 -8.79 5.29 17.46
C PRO A 187 -8.35 6.73 17.74
N SER A 188 -7.50 6.96 18.75
CA SER A 188 -7.01 8.32 19.07
C SER A 188 -6.05 8.86 18.02
N PHE A 189 -6.45 9.97 17.38
CA PHE A 189 -5.67 10.72 16.42
C PHE A 189 -4.31 11.16 16.98
N GLU A 190 -4.27 11.67 18.22
CA GLU A 190 -3.07 12.19 18.86
C GLU A 190 -2.05 11.07 19.11
N LYS A 191 -2.50 9.89 19.54
CA LYS A 191 -1.62 8.74 19.75
C LYS A 191 -0.96 8.30 18.44
N ARG A 192 -1.73 8.23 17.34
CA ARG A 192 -1.19 7.89 16.02
C ARG A 192 -0.21 8.95 15.52
N SER A 193 -0.53 10.23 15.71
CA SER A 193 0.36 11.35 15.37
C SER A 193 1.71 11.27 16.11
N LEU A 194 1.72 10.93 17.41
CA LEU A 194 2.96 10.75 18.17
C LEU A 194 3.82 9.59 17.67
N ILE A 195 3.19 8.46 17.31
CA ILE A 195 3.88 7.30 16.71
C ILE A 195 4.50 7.70 15.37
N VAL A 196 3.71 8.35 14.50
CA VAL A 196 4.16 8.80 13.17
C VAL A 196 5.31 9.79 13.30
N LYS A 197 5.23 10.76 14.21
CA LYS A 197 6.33 11.72 14.45
C LYS A 197 7.64 11.02 14.84
N ARG A 198 7.58 9.98 15.69
CA ARG A 198 8.75 9.16 16.03
C ARG A 198 9.27 8.43 14.79
N ASN A 199 8.38 7.85 13.99
CA ASN A 199 8.75 7.09 12.79
C ASN A 199 9.43 8.00 11.74
N ILE A 200 8.94 9.23 11.55
CA ILE A 200 9.59 10.26 10.72
C ILE A 200 11.00 10.57 11.24
N GLY A 201 11.18 10.71 12.56
CA GLY A 201 12.51 10.93 13.15
C GLY A 201 13.51 9.83 12.79
N PHE A 202 13.10 8.55 12.80
CA PHE A 202 13.96 7.46 12.33
C PHE A 202 14.33 7.58 10.85
N MET A 203 13.39 8.02 10.00
CA MET A 203 13.63 8.22 8.58
C MET A 203 14.61 9.39 8.34
N GLU A 204 14.46 10.50 9.06
CA GLU A 204 15.34 11.67 9.00
C GLU A 204 16.78 11.35 9.38
N GLU A 205 17.00 10.51 10.39
CA GLU A 205 18.33 10.03 10.77
C GLU A 205 19.02 9.28 9.61
N ILE A 206 18.28 8.41 8.92
CA ILE A 206 18.78 7.64 7.77
C ILE A 206 19.04 8.57 6.58
N TRP A 207 18.15 9.54 6.31
CA TRP A 207 18.35 10.52 5.24
C TRP A 207 19.60 11.36 5.47
N SER A 208 19.83 11.81 6.70
CA SER A 208 21.03 12.57 7.09
C SER A 208 22.31 11.74 6.92
N ALA A 209 22.28 10.48 7.34
CA ALA A 209 23.40 9.56 7.15
C ALA A 209 23.67 9.27 5.66
N ALA A 210 22.63 9.04 4.86
CA ALA A 210 22.75 8.84 3.41
C ALA A 210 23.37 10.05 2.72
N ASN A 211 22.85 11.25 3.01
CA ASN A 211 23.35 12.51 2.45
C ASN A 211 24.82 12.77 2.82
N THR A 212 25.22 12.49 4.07
CA THR A 212 26.63 12.60 4.50
C THR A 212 27.57 11.69 3.70
N ASN A 213 27.06 10.57 3.19
CA ASN A 213 27.81 9.63 2.35
C ASN A 213 27.59 9.87 0.84
N GLY A 214 26.95 10.98 0.45
CA GLY A 214 26.70 11.33 -0.94
C GLY A 214 25.60 10.49 -1.63
N ILE A 215 24.81 9.74 -0.87
CA ILE A 215 23.71 8.90 -1.39
C ILE A 215 22.43 9.73 -1.36
N GLN A 216 21.83 9.95 -2.52
CA GLN A 216 20.59 10.71 -2.65
C GLN A 216 19.38 9.86 -2.27
N VAL A 217 18.55 10.36 -1.35
CA VAL A 217 17.21 9.82 -1.07
C VAL A 217 16.22 10.51 -2.01
N LYS A 218 15.59 9.76 -2.92
CA LYS A 218 14.77 10.31 -4.02
C LYS A 218 13.29 10.38 -3.68
N ASP A 219 12.78 9.42 -2.93
CA ASP A 219 11.36 9.29 -2.57
C ASP A 219 11.24 8.49 -1.27
N ASN A 220 10.10 8.53 -0.57
CA ASN A 220 9.84 7.68 0.59
C ASN A 220 8.37 7.29 0.67
N LEU A 221 8.11 6.09 1.17
CA LEU A 221 6.79 5.48 1.21
C LEU A 221 6.43 5.10 2.64
N ALA A 222 5.39 5.68 3.22
CA ALA A 222 5.01 5.40 4.61
C ALA A 222 3.50 5.38 4.80
N GLY A 223 3.04 4.94 5.97
CA GLY A 223 1.66 5.12 6.42
C GLY A 223 0.64 4.16 5.82
N GLY A 224 0.14 3.24 6.63
CA GLY A 224 -1.08 2.48 6.34
C GLY A 224 -2.34 3.32 6.51
N SER A 225 -3.52 2.73 6.28
CA SER A 225 -4.80 3.48 6.38
C SER A 225 -5.07 4.11 7.75
N TRP A 226 -4.44 3.62 8.81
CA TRP A 226 -4.60 4.18 10.16
C TRP A 226 -3.70 5.39 10.42
N SER A 227 -2.66 5.61 9.60
CA SER A 227 -1.63 6.61 9.90
C SER A 227 -1.30 7.55 8.74
N PHE A 228 -1.70 7.22 7.52
CA PHE A 228 -1.31 7.92 6.29
C PHE A 228 -1.53 9.45 6.36
N GLN A 229 -2.63 9.90 6.95
CA GLN A 229 -2.97 11.33 7.05
C GLN A 229 -1.89 12.14 7.80
N HIS A 230 -1.17 11.51 8.73
CA HIS A 230 -0.12 12.17 9.48
C HIS A 230 1.20 12.28 8.70
N TYR A 231 1.31 11.61 7.55
CA TYR A 231 2.42 11.74 6.61
C TYR A 231 2.07 12.63 5.40
N ALA A 232 0.79 12.91 5.17
CA ALA A 232 0.30 13.50 3.91
C ALA A 232 0.89 14.87 3.59
N ASP A 233 1.15 15.69 4.62
CA ASP A 233 1.73 17.04 4.44
C ASP A 233 3.28 17.04 4.40
N HIS A 234 3.92 15.88 4.52
CA HIS A 234 5.38 15.81 4.56
C HIS A 234 5.98 15.81 3.14
N PRO A 235 6.83 16.79 2.78
CA PRO A 235 7.24 17.01 1.38
C PRO A 235 8.07 15.87 0.77
N ASN A 236 8.71 15.04 1.60
CA ASN A 236 9.57 13.95 1.17
C ASN A 236 8.94 12.55 1.32
N ILE A 237 7.64 12.46 1.66
CA ILE A 237 6.97 11.18 1.92
C ILE A 237 5.65 11.13 1.15
N ARG A 238 5.45 10.05 0.39
CA ARG A 238 4.15 9.70 -0.19
C ARG A 238 3.44 8.67 0.68
N PRO A 239 2.23 8.94 1.18
CA PRO A 239 1.51 7.97 1.99
C PRO A 239 1.03 6.75 1.17
N THR A 240 0.84 5.62 1.84
CA THR A 240 0.58 4.33 1.16
C THR A 240 -0.62 3.52 1.69
N PRO A 241 -1.78 4.15 1.97
CA PRO A 241 -2.93 3.46 2.54
C PRO A 241 -3.62 2.55 1.51
N GLY A 242 -4.48 1.64 1.97
CA GLY A 242 -5.17 0.71 1.05
C GLY A 242 -6.62 0.45 1.36
N THR A 243 -7.02 0.38 2.63
CA THR A 243 -8.41 0.04 3.00
C THR A 243 -9.38 1.20 2.81
N TRP A 244 -8.89 2.44 2.67
CA TRP A 244 -9.67 3.65 2.40
C TRP A 244 -10.61 3.53 1.19
N ILE A 245 -10.23 2.73 0.18
CA ILE A 245 -10.99 2.59 -1.07
C ILE A 245 -12.41 2.04 -0.84
N TYR A 246 -12.54 1.07 0.07
CA TYR A 246 -13.83 0.49 0.44
C TYR A 246 -14.29 0.93 1.82
N TRP A 247 -13.36 1.40 2.66
CA TRP A 247 -13.54 1.55 4.09
C TRP A 247 -14.07 0.26 4.74
N ASP A 248 -14.32 0.29 6.03
CA ASP A 248 -15.03 -0.78 6.74
C ASP A 248 -15.44 -0.27 8.13
N THR A 249 -16.20 -1.09 8.85
CA THR A 249 -16.67 -0.76 10.20
C THR A 249 -15.52 -0.55 11.19
N ARG A 250 -14.35 -1.12 10.94
CA ARG A 250 -13.19 -1.00 11.82
C ARG A 250 -12.45 0.31 11.59
N ASN A 251 -12.18 0.65 10.33
CA ASN A 251 -11.57 1.92 9.98
C ASN A 251 -12.49 3.11 10.32
N ALA A 252 -13.81 2.92 10.26
CA ALA A 252 -14.80 3.93 10.66
C ALA A 252 -14.74 4.37 12.13
N GLU A 253 -13.96 3.68 12.98
CA GLU A 253 -13.63 4.17 14.32
C GLU A 253 -12.75 5.44 14.29
N MET A 254 -12.14 5.78 13.14
CA MET A 254 -11.45 7.04 12.89
C MET A 254 -12.45 8.07 12.33
N GLU A 255 -13.08 8.83 13.22
CA GLU A 255 -14.15 9.78 12.89
C GLU A 255 -13.65 11.03 12.16
N GLU A 256 -12.34 11.30 12.17
CA GLU A 256 -11.78 12.49 11.52
C GLU A 256 -11.61 12.35 10.00
N LEU A 257 -11.82 11.15 9.44
CA LEU A 257 -11.65 10.86 8.02
C LEU A 257 -13.01 10.79 7.31
N GLY A 258 -13.12 11.46 6.16
CA GLY A 258 -14.37 11.60 5.40
C GLY A 258 -14.78 10.38 4.54
N PHE A 259 -14.12 9.22 4.71
CA PHE A 259 -14.41 8.03 3.90
C PHE A 259 -15.74 7.37 4.26
N ARG A 260 -16.35 6.70 3.27
CA ARG A 260 -17.60 5.97 3.44
C ARG A 260 -17.41 4.50 3.09
N ILE A 261 -18.19 3.63 3.76
CA ILE A 261 -18.21 2.20 3.46
C ILE A 261 -18.78 2.00 2.05
N ALA A 262 -17.93 1.61 1.10
CA ALA A 262 -18.30 1.44 -0.30
C ALA A 262 -18.66 0.00 -0.64
N SER A 263 -18.34 -0.96 0.23
CA SER A 263 -18.65 -2.38 0.01
C SER A 263 -19.43 -3.00 1.16
N LEU A 264 -20.47 -3.75 0.83
CA LEU A 264 -21.33 -4.48 1.77
C LEU A 264 -21.38 -5.97 1.40
N ILE A 265 -21.75 -6.81 2.36
CA ILE A 265 -22.12 -8.21 2.09
C ILE A 265 -23.64 -8.31 2.12
N LEU A 266 -24.23 -8.70 0.99
CA LEU A 266 -25.63 -9.10 0.90
C LEU A 266 -25.75 -10.54 1.39
N GLY A 267 -26.52 -10.74 2.45
CA GLY A 267 -26.90 -12.04 2.96
C GLY A 267 -28.40 -12.27 2.88
N GLN A 268 -28.82 -13.51 3.11
CA GLN A 268 -30.22 -13.91 3.14
C GLN A 268 -30.50 -14.56 4.49
N ILE A 269 -31.51 -14.06 5.21
CA ILE A 269 -31.97 -14.74 6.43
C ILE A 269 -32.52 -16.11 6.02
N VAL A 270 -31.94 -17.18 6.56
CA VAL A 270 -32.34 -18.56 6.30
C VAL A 270 -33.09 -19.20 7.47
N ASP A 271 -32.94 -18.65 8.68
CA ASP A 271 -33.62 -19.14 9.89
C ASP A 271 -33.71 -18.04 10.96
N GLU A 272 -34.67 -18.17 11.88
CA GLU A 272 -34.87 -17.25 13.01
C GLU A 272 -35.14 -18.01 14.31
N ASP A 273 -34.50 -17.57 15.41
CA ASP A 273 -34.80 -18.02 16.77
C ASP A 273 -35.29 -16.83 17.59
N ALA A 274 -36.61 -16.74 17.72
CA ALA A 274 -37.28 -15.65 18.42
C ALA A 274 -37.09 -15.69 19.95
N GLU A 275 -36.79 -16.85 20.55
CA GLU A 275 -36.51 -16.94 21.99
C GLU A 275 -35.14 -16.34 22.31
N MET A 276 -34.18 -16.52 21.40
CA MET A 276 -32.81 -16.04 21.56
C MET A 276 -32.56 -14.66 20.91
N ASP A 277 -33.54 -14.08 20.22
CA ASP A 277 -33.42 -12.85 19.44
C ASP A 277 -32.28 -12.93 18.41
N THR A 278 -32.21 -14.05 17.66
CA THR A 278 -31.16 -14.29 16.68
C THR A 278 -31.71 -14.63 15.29
N VAL A 279 -30.93 -14.28 14.27
CA VAL A 279 -31.17 -14.67 12.87
C VAL A 279 -29.93 -15.34 12.31
N THR A 280 -30.13 -16.37 11.49
CA THR A 280 -29.07 -17.01 10.71
C THR A 280 -29.10 -16.43 9.29
N ILE A 281 -27.95 -15.95 8.82
CA ILE A 281 -27.74 -15.30 7.51
C ILE A 281 -26.72 -16.09 6.70
#